data_AF-A0A916N9K8-F1
#
_entry.id   AF-A0A916N9K8-F1
#
_cell.length_a   1.000
_cell.length_b   1.000
_cell.length_c   1.000
_cell.angle_alpha   90.00
_cell.angle_beta   90.00
_cell.angle_gamma   90.00
#
_symmetry.space_group_name_H-M   'P 1'
#
loop_
_entity.id
_entity.type
_entity.pdbx_description
1 polymer ?
#
loop_
_entity_poly.entity_id
_entity_poly.type
_entity_poly.pdbx_seq_one_letter_code
_entity_poly.pdbx_strand_id
1 'polypeptide(L)'
;MKQSGTDVRRYLLKPLVRRRTSPAQRKKIEVAFRELQERAAASSVLPDLATKQKLARENRQKNHWEDPITAKSWIDFAFVMYLARRISLQEYVFMVAHYVEGVHEGRIASKTYPELEQMSFGMRKIEQEHGLGPSQYWQTRDAPPEYRQLSSEWSAAADRRFIETLNELEGYEAASLFASNKGEFERLRERGRRSLFHKDELIPALVDTVKRYELEAKAAAQAKAFTAAVTMLGAAMEGLLLLRCLRSKTKAIQSAKVLPSKQRPKDPSTLTRWSFDNLIQVCLHAGWLPLIETTTFSIKPDGLAQLLKQMRNQVHPGRACSDRPWIEATQREFDDAELIYATLYAAVFRGSMLRRYADISGTTNAV
;
A
#
# COMPACT_ATOMS: atom_id res chain seq x y z
N MET A 1 -25.46 42.70 23.78
CA MET A 1 -24.96 43.39 22.55
C MET A 1 -25.41 42.60 21.33
N LYS A 2 -26.35 43.10 20.54
CA LYS A 2 -26.75 42.50 19.26
C LYS A 2 -25.69 42.86 18.22
N GLN A 3 -24.72 41.98 17.99
CA GLN A 3 -23.81 42.14 16.84
C GLN A 3 -24.65 42.06 15.56
N SER A 4 -24.52 43.04 14.68
CA SER A 4 -25.24 43.06 13.41
C SER A 4 -24.88 41.79 12.61
N GLY A 5 -25.86 41.14 11.97
CA GLY A 5 -25.62 39.93 11.18
C GLY A 5 -24.60 40.13 10.04
N THR A 6 -24.38 41.38 9.66
CA THR A 6 -23.38 41.83 8.69
C THR A 6 -21.95 41.75 9.22
N ASP A 7 -21.72 42.07 10.50
CA ASP A 7 -20.40 41.98 11.12
C ASP A 7 -19.96 40.54 11.33
N VAL A 8 -20.88 39.65 11.75
CA VAL A 8 -20.61 38.21 11.91
C VAL A 8 -20.25 37.56 10.57
N ARG A 9 -20.96 37.89 9.48
CA ARG A 9 -20.59 37.44 8.12
C ARG A 9 -19.21 37.94 7.69
N ARG A 10 -18.86 39.19 8.00
CA ARG A 10 -17.54 39.76 7.67
C ARG A 10 -16.40 39.09 8.42
N TYR A 11 -16.61 38.65 9.66
CA TYR A 11 -15.61 37.93 10.46
C TYR A 11 -15.47 36.46 10.07
N LEU A 12 -16.56 35.78 9.73
CA LEU A 12 -16.55 34.37 9.31
C LEU A 12 -16.08 34.15 7.87
N LEU A 13 -16.19 35.18 7.01
CA LEU A 13 -15.80 35.13 5.59
C LEU A 13 -14.50 35.87 5.27
N LYS A 14 -13.87 36.53 6.25
CA LYS A 14 -12.42 36.74 6.13
C LYS A 14 -11.85 35.33 5.95
N PRO A 15 -11.08 35.05 4.89
CA PRO A 15 -10.40 33.77 4.84
C PRO A 15 -9.60 33.64 6.15
N LEU A 16 -9.14 32.45 6.51
CA LEU A 16 -8.25 32.24 7.66
C LEU A 16 -6.86 32.93 7.46
N VAL A 17 -6.85 34.07 6.76
CA VAL A 17 -5.85 35.09 6.43
C VAL A 17 -5.23 35.63 7.71
N ARG A 18 -4.38 34.80 8.27
CA ARG A 18 -2.97 35.11 8.47
C ARG A 18 -2.16 33.82 8.43
N ARG A 19 -2.38 32.96 7.42
CA ARG A 19 -1.24 32.20 6.89
C ARG A 19 -0.35 33.24 6.23
N ARG A 20 0.54 33.87 7.01
CA ARG A 20 1.53 34.83 6.49
C ARG A 20 2.20 34.13 5.30
N THR A 21 2.02 34.68 4.09
CA THR A 21 2.78 34.31 2.90
C THR A 21 4.23 34.67 3.15
N SER A 22 4.92 33.82 3.91
CA SER A 22 6.37 33.89 4.03
C SER A 22 6.99 33.72 2.63
N PRO A 23 8.19 34.25 2.37
CA PRO A 23 8.90 33.98 1.12
C PRO A 23 9.00 32.48 0.79
N ALA A 24 9.07 31.62 1.83
CA ALA A 24 8.98 30.16 1.69
C ALA A 24 7.65 29.67 1.11
N GLN A 25 6.54 30.39 1.31
CA GLN A 25 5.26 30.08 0.66
C GLN A 25 5.22 30.53 -0.80
N ARG A 26 5.92 31.61 -1.20
CA ARG A 26 6.00 32.01 -2.63
C ARG A 26 6.74 30.96 -3.46
N LYS A 27 7.93 30.52 -3.02
CA LYS A 27 8.67 29.44 -3.69
C LYS A 27 7.85 28.15 -3.79
N LYS A 28 7.08 27.80 -2.75
CA LYS A 28 6.16 26.65 -2.79
C LYS A 28 5.03 26.83 -3.81
N ILE A 29 4.49 28.05 -3.93
CA ILE A 29 3.46 28.37 -4.93
C ILE A 29 4.05 28.26 -6.34
N GLU A 30 5.24 28.80 -6.59
CA GLU A 30 5.92 28.69 -7.89
C GLU A 30 6.16 27.23 -8.29
N VAL A 31 6.66 26.41 -7.35
CA VAL A 31 6.82 24.96 -7.57
C VAL A 31 5.47 24.30 -7.87
N ALA A 32 4.43 24.61 -7.10
CA ALA A 32 3.08 24.07 -7.33
C ALA A 32 2.53 24.47 -8.70
N PHE A 33 2.70 25.72 -9.14
CA PHE A 33 2.27 26.15 -10.47
C PHE A 33 3.00 25.40 -11.58
N ARG A 34 4.32 25.21 -11.44
CA ARG A 34 5.11 24.42 -12.41
C ARG A 34 4.63 22.97 -12.49
N GLU A 35 4.43 22.31 -11.35
CA GLU A 35 3.91 20.93 -11.30
C GLU A 35 2.49 20.81 -11.88
N LEU A 36 1.64 21.82 -11.66
CA LEU A 36 0.30 21.86 -12.25
C LEU A 36 0.34 22.09 -13.76
N GLN A 37 1.25 22.94 -14.25
CA GLN A 37 1.47 23.15 -15.68
C GLN A 37 1.98 21.88 -16.36
N GLU A 38 2.97 21.20 -15.76
CA GLU A 38 3.48 19.92 -16.24
C GLU A 38 2.36 18.87 -16.33
N ARG A 39 1.56 18.74 -15.27
CA ARG A 39 0.39 17.85 -15.27
C ARG A 39 -0.59 18.21 -16.38
N ALA A 40 -0.86 19.49 -16.61
CA ALA A 40 -1.80 19.94 -17.64
C ALA A 40 -1.28 19.62 -19.05
N ALA A 41 0.01 19.89 -19.32
CA ALA A 41 0.65 19.57 -20.60
C ALA A 41 0.69 18.05 -20.86
N ALA A 42 1.05 17.26 -19.86
CA ALA A 42 1.01 15.80 -19.96
C ALA A 42 -0.43 15.29 -20.22
N SER A 43 -1.42 15.89 -19.56
CA SER A 43 -2.82 15.52 -19.75
C SER A 43 -3.34 15.86 -21.15
N SER A 44 -2.87 16.94 -21.78
CA SER A 44 -3.31 17.32 -23.12
C SER A 44 -2.77 16.41 -24.23
N VAL A 45 -1.55 15.87 -24.08
CA VAL A 45 -0.94 14.99 -25.10
C VAL A 45 -1.30 13.51 -24.93
N LEU A 46 -1.83 13.13 -23.77
CA LEU A 46 -2.13 11.74 -23.43
C LEU A 46 -3.11 11.04 -24.40
N PRO A 47 -4.21 11.67 -24.88
CA PRO A 47 -5.13 11.02 -25.82
C PRO A 47 -4.47 10.60 -27.15
N ASP A 48 -3.58 11.44 -27.67
CA ASP A 48 -2.86 11.17 -28.92
C ASP A 48 -1.88 10.01 -28.74
N LEU A 49 -1.12 10.01 -27.63
CA LEU A 49 -0.23 8.90 -27.31
C LEU A 49 -1.00 7.60 -27.08
N ALA A 50 -2.14 7.64 -26.37
CA ALA A 50 -2.98 6.47 -26.17
C ALA A 50 -3.48 5.89 -27.51
N THR A 51 -3.84 6.76 -28.45
CA THR A 51 -4.25 6.36 -29.81
C THR A 51 -3.09 5.70 -30.56
N LYS A 52 -1.89 6.31 -30.52
CA LYS A 52 -0.67 5.71 -31.10
C LYS A 52 -0.36 4.34 -30.51
N GLN A 53 -0.44 4.20 -29.18
CA GLN A 53 -0.19 2.93 -28.50
C GLN A 53 -1.22 1.87 -28.85
N LYS A 54 -2.50 2.25 -29.00
CA LYS A 54 -3.55 1.34 -29.46
C LYS A 54 -3.25 0.79 -30.86
N LEU A 55 -2.92 1.67 -31.81
CA LEU A 55 -2.57 1.30 -33.19
C LEU A 55 -1.31 0.43 -33.25
N ALA A 56 -0.29 0.74 -32.45
CA ALA A 56 0.92 -0.08 -32.35
C ALA A 56 0.62 -1.49 -31.82
N ARG A 57 -0.34 -1.62 -30.90
CA ARG A 57 -0.79 -2.91 -30.37
C ARG A 57 -1.53 -3.75 -31.41
N GLU A 58 -2.31 -3.12 -32.29
CA GLU A 58 -3.04 -3.78 -33.37
C GLU A 58 -2.09 -4.27 -34.47
N ASN A 59 -1.01 -3.53 -34.74
CA ASN A 59 0.01 -3.86 -35.75
C ASN A 59 1.22 -4.65 -35.18
N ARG A 60 1.04 -5.33 -34.05
CA ARG A 60 2.13 -5.94 -33.28
C ARG A 60 2.83 -7.05 -34.06
N GLN A 61 4.12 -6.86 -34.33
CA GLN A 61 4.96 -7.89 -34.95
C GLN A 61 5.35 -9.00 -33.95
N LYS A 62 5.70 -10.17 -34.47
CA LYS A 62 6.33 -11.25 -33.68
C LYS A 62 7.65 -10.72 -33.11
N ASN A 63 7.94 -11.00 -31.84
CA ASN A 63 9.12 -10.56 -31.09
C ASN A 63 9.28 -9.05 -30.80
N HIS A 64 8.29 -8.19 -31.06
CA HIS A 64 8.33 -6.76 -30.66
C HIS A 64 8.65 -6.47 -29.15
N TRP A 65 8.69 -7.48 -28.27
CA TRP A 65 9.00 -7.32 -26.85
C TRP A 65 10.49 -7.07 -26.59
N GLU A 66 11.36 -7.46 -27.53
CA GLU A 66 12.81 -7.20 -27.49
C GLU A 66 13.21 -5.93 -28.26
N ASP A 67 12.26 -5.27 -28.94
CA ASP A 67 12.52 -4.07 -29.75
C ASP A 67 12.66 -2.80 -28.88
N PRO A 68 13.86 -2.17 -28.85
CA PRO A 68 14.10 -0.97 -28.04
C PRO A 68 13.25 0.23 -28.48
N ILE A 69 12.90 0.35 -29.77
CA ILE A 69 12.08 1.48 -30.26
C ILE A 69 10.66 1.36 -29.72
N THR A 70 10.07 0.17 -29.82
CA THR A 70 8.75 -0.11 -29.25
C THR A 70 8.77 0.06 -27.73
N ALA A 71 9.77 -0.47 -27.02
CA ALA A 71 9.90 -0.34 -25.58
C ALA A 71 9.98 1.12 -25.13
N LYS A 72 10.81 1.94 -25.80
CA LYS A 72 10.93 3.38 -25.54
C LYS A 72 9.58 4.10 -25.71
N SER A 73 8.86 3.83 -26.79
CA SER A 73 7.53 4.41 -27.04
C SER A 73 6.55 4.14 -25.88
N TRP A 74 6.58 2.92 -25.32
CA TRP A 74 5.76 2.57 -24.15
C TRP A 74 6.24 3.23 -22.85
N ILE A 75 7.56 3.40 -22.67
CA ILE A 75 8.14 4.12 -21.53
C ILE A 75 7.73 5.60 -21.57
N ASP A 76 7.80 6.24 -22.73
CA ASP A 76 7.36 7.63 -22.93
C ASP A 76 5.86 7.77 -22.59
N PHE A 77 5.04 6.81 -23.02
CA PHE A 77 3.63 6.77 -22.66
C PHE A 77 3.40 6.62 -21.14
N ALA A 78 4.14 5.71 -20.49
CA ALA A 78 4.08 5.52 -19.05
C ALA A 78 4.50 6.78 -18.28
N PHE A 79 5.55 7.47 -18.74
CA PHE A 79 6.02 8.71 -18.16
C PHE A 79 4.97 9.83 -18.27
N VAL A 80 4.36 9.99 -19.44
CA VAL A 80 3.26 10.96 -19.62
C VAL A 80 2.05 10.61 -18.74
N MET A 81 1.69 9.34 -18.59
CA MET A 81 0.63 8.93 -17.65
C MET A 81 0.97 9.28 -16.20
N TYR A 82 2.24 9.12 -15.81
CA TYR A 82 2.73 9.46 -14.48
C TYR A 82 2.67 10.97 -14.22
N LEU A 83 3.17 11.80 -15.15
CA LEU A 83 3.10 13.26 -15.06
C LEU A 83 1.65 13.76 -15.04
N ALA A 84 0.76 13.15 -15.83
CA ALA A 84 -0.67 13.45 -15.84
C ALA A 84 -1.41 12.97 -14.57
N ARG A 85 -0.72 12.27 -13.65
CA ARG A 85 -1.28 11.67 -12.42
C ARG A 85 -2.39 10.65 -12.72
N ARG A 86 -2.27 9.93 -13.83
CA ARG A 86 -3.17 8.81 -14.20
C ARG A 86 -2.72 7.49 -13.62
N ILE A 87 -1.42 7.36 -13.36
CA ILE A 87 -0.82 6.24 -12.65
C ILE A 87 0.04 6.75 -11.49
N SER A 88 0.22 5.89 -10.49
CA SER A 88 1.10 6.09 -9.36
C SER A 88 2.57 5.86 -9.71
N LEU A 89 3.48 6.28 -8.83
CA LEU A 89 4.92 5.99 -8.99
C LEU A 89 5.20 4.48 -9.05
N GLN A 90 4.47 3.69 -8.25
CA GLN A 90 4.61 2.23 -8.25
C GLN A 90 4.30 1.64 -9.63
N GLU A 91 3.18 2.07 -10.22
CA GLU A 91 2.76 1.63 -11.55
C GLU A 91 3.72 2.10 -12.63
N TYR A 92 4.22 3.34 -12.54
CA TYR A 92 5.24 3.85 -13.46
C TYR A 92 6.53 3.01 -13.41
N VAL A 93 7.10 2.81 -12.22
CA VAL A 93 8.33 2.01 -12.04
C VAL A 93 8.14 0.60 -12.60
N PHE A 94 6.99 -0.03 -12.32
CA PHE A 94 6.68 -1.34 -12.89
C PHE A 94 6.60 -1.32 -14.42
N MET A 95 5.89 -0.35 -15.00
CA MET A 95 5.73 -0.27 -16.46
C MET A 95 7.10 -0.10 -17.13
N VAL A 96 7.93 0.82 -16.64
CA VAL A 96 9.28 1.04 -17.17
C VAL A 96 10.11 -0.24 -17.07
N ALA A 97 10.17 -0.84 -15.88
CA ALA A 97 10.91 -2.07 -15.65
C ALA A 97 10.46 -3.19 -16.60
N HIS A 98 9.15 -3.38 -16.77
CA HIS A 98 8.58 -4.42 -17.63
C HIS A 98 9.04 -4.31 -19.10
N TYR A 99 9.05 -3.10 -19.67
CA TYR A 99 9.48 -2.91 -21.05
C TYR A 99 11.00 -3.00 -21.20
N VAL A 100 11.76 -2.51 -20.22
CA VAL A 100 13.22 -2.62 -20.22
C VAL A 100 13.67 -4.06 -20.04
N GLU A 101 13.01 -4.83 -19.18
CA GLU A 101 13.24 -6.26 -19.00
C GLU A 101 13.09 -7.02 -20.32
N GLY A 102 12.05 -6.72 -21.12
CA GLY A 102 11.89 -7.34 -22.42
C GLY A 102 13.09 -7.11 -23.35
N VAL A 103 13.56 -5.87 -23.48
CA VAL A 103 14.74 -5.56 -24.30
C VAL A 103 16.01 -6.20 -23.72
N HIS A 104 16.18 -6.11 -22.40
CA HIS A 104 17.36 -6.62 -21.71
C HIS A 104 17.48 -8.16 -21.79
N GLU A 105 16.38 -8.88 -21.56
CA GLU A 105 16.30 -10.34 -21.68
C GLU A 105 16.49 -10.78 -23.13
N GLY A 106 15.93 -10.06 -24.11
CA GLY A 106 16.16 -10.33 -25.53
C GLY A 106 17.64 -10.19 -25.92
N ARG A 107 18.34 -9.18 -25.38
CA ARG A 107 19.79 -9.00 -25.57
C ARG A 107 20.62 -10.11 -24.93
N ILE A 108 20.22 -10.60 -23.76
CA ILE A 108 20.85 -11.79 -23.14
C ILE A 108 20.63 -13.02 -24.02
N ALA A 109 19.40 -13.27 -24.45
CA ALA A 109 19.03 -14.44 -25.26
C ALA A 109 19.74 -14.47 -26.62
N SER A 110 19.89 -13.30 -27.25
CA SER A 110 20.61 -13.09 -28.51
C SER A 110 22.13 -13.02 -28.35
N LYS A 111 22.66 -13.16 -27.13
CA LYS A 111 24.11 -13.10 -26.82
C LYS A 111 24.75 -11.76 -27.18
N THR A 112 23.98 -10.68 -27.11
CA THR A 112 24.46 -9.31 -27.33
C THR A 112 25.45 -8.86 -26.26
N TYR A 113 25.49 -9.54 -25.11
CA TYR A 113 26.42 -9.28 -24.00
C TYR A 113 27.47 -10.42 -23.90
N PRO A 114 28.62 -10.34 -24.59
CA PRO A 114 29.61 -11.41 -24.63
C PRO A 114 30.14 -11.81 -23.25
N GLU A 115 30.27 -10.85 -22.34
CA GLU A 115 30.74 -11.10 -20.98
C GLU A 115 29.77 -11.97 -20.17
N LEU A 116 28.45 -11.77 -20.32
CA LEU A 116 27.43 -12.58 -19.66
C LEU A 116 27.36 -13.98 -20.25
N GLU A 117 27.61 -14.11 -21.56
CA GLU A 117 27.72 -15.42 -22.22
C GLU A 117 28.94 -16.19 -21.70
N GLN A 118 30.11 -15.54 -21.62
CA GLN A 118 31.33 -16.15 -21.11
C GLN A 118 31.17 -16.64 -19.67
N MET A 119 30.58 -15.82 -18.81
CA MET A 119 30.29 -16.20 -17.43
C MET A 119 29.27 -17.36 -17.36
N SER A 120 28.21 -17.32 -18.18
CA SER A 120 27.23 -18.41 -18.29
C SER A 120 27.87 -19.72 -18.74
N PHE A 121 28.81 -19.66 -19.68
CA PHE A 121 29.58 -20.83 -20.11
C PHE A 121 30.46 -21.36 -18.97
N GLY A 122 31.16 -20.49 -18.24
CA GLY A 122 31.94 -20.87 -17.07
C GLY A 122 31.10 -21.54 -15.99
N MET A 123 29.92 -21.00 -15.69
CA MET A 123 28.98 -21.59 -14.73
C MET A 123 28.55 -23.01 -15.13
N ARG A 124 28.20 -23.22 -16.41
CA ARG A 124 27.85 -24.56 -16.93
C ARG A 124 29.02 -25.55 -16.87
N LYS A 125 30.25 -25.08 -17.06
CA LYS A 125 31.45 -25.93 -16.93
C LYS A 125 31.61 -26.41 -15.48
N ILE A 126 31.44 -25.51 -14.51
CA ILE A 126 31.49 -25.86 -13.09
C ILE A 126 30.36 -26.85 -12.74
N GLU A 127 29.14 -26.63 -13.24
CA GLU A 127 28.03 -27.57 -13.07
C GLU A 127 28.38 -28.98 -13.58
N GLN A 128 28.97 -29.08 -14.78
CA GLN A 128 29.43 -30.35 -15.36
C GLN A 128 30.56 -31.00 -14.56
N GLU A 129 31.56 -30.22 -14.13
CA GLU A 129 32.70 -30.69 -13.33
C GLU A 129 32.24 -31.28 -11.98
N HIS A 130 31.15 -30.75 -11.41
CA HIS A 130 30.52 -31.23 -10.17
C HIS A 130 29.39 -32.25 -10.40
N GLY A 131 29.23 -32.75 -11.63
CA GLY A 131 28.33 -33.87 -11.94
C GLY A 131 26.85 -33.52 -12.04
N LEU A 132 26.48 -32.23 -12.17
CA LEU A 132 25.11 -31.84 -12.46
C LEU A 132 24.75 -32.16 -13.92
N GLY A 133 23.65 -32.89 -14.10
CA GLY A 133 23.08 -33.16 -15.42
C GLY A 133 22.31 -31.95 -16.00
N PRO A 134 21.90 -32.03 -17.27
CA PRO A 134 21.05 -31.01 -17.89
C PRO A 134 19.79 -30.77 -17.05
N SER A 135 19.49 -29.51 -16.75
CA SER A 135 18.34 -29.07 -15.94
C SER A 135 18.41 -29.42 -14.43
N GLN A 136 19.54 -29.95 -13.94
CA GLN A 136 19.81 -30.00 -12.51
C GLN A 136 20.46 -28.68 -12.07
N TYR A 137 20.14 -28.24 -10.85
CA TYR A 137 20.68 -27.01 -10.28
C TYR A 137 20.92 -27.20 -8.79
N TRP A 138 21.87 -26.45 -8.24
CA TRP A 138 22.05 -26.36 -6.79
C TRP A 138 20.97 -25.50 -6.15
N GLN A 139 20.55 -25.84 -4.93
CA GLN A 139 19.91 -24.85 -4.09
C GLN A 139 20.93 -23.76 -3.71
N THR A 140 20.47 -22.55 -3.43
CA THR A 140 21.31 -21.35 -3.25
C THR A 140 22.48 -21.54 -2.27
N ARG A 141 22.35 -22.41 -1.27
CA ARG A 141 23.39 -22.66 -0.26
C ARG A 141 24.33 -23.81 -0.60
N ASP A 142 23.94 -24.68 -1.53
CA ASP A 142 24.64 -25.93 -1.83
C ASP A 142 25.63 -25.77 -2.99
N ALA A 143 25.54 -24.67 -3.73
CA ALA A 143 26.44 -24.40 -4.85
C ALA A 143 27.89 -24.22 -4.37
N PRO A 144 28.89 -24.79 -5.08
CA PRO A 144 30.29 -24.66 -4.74
C PRO A 144 30.76 -23.18 -4.74
N PRO A 145 31.80 -22.83 -3.96
CA PRO A 145 32.27 -21.45 -3.83
C PRO A 145 32.55 -20.76 -5.16
N GLU A 146 33.21 -21.45 -6.09
CA GLU A 146 33.55 -20.93 -7.42
C GLU A 146 32.31 -20.61 -8.27
N TYR A 147 31.24 -21.42 -8.18
CA TYR A 147 29.98 -21.12 -8.85
C TYR A 147 29.30 -19.90 -8.23
N ARG A 148 29.24 -19.83 -6.89
CA ARG A 148 28.62 -18.69 -6.20
C ARG A 148 29.33 -17.38 -6.51
N GLN A 149 30.66 -17.40 -6.60
CA GLN A 149 31.44 -16.25 -7.01
C GLN A 149 31.06 -15.83 -8.44
N LEU A 150 31.13 -16.75 -9.40
CA LEU A 150 30.84 -16.45 -10.81
C LEU A 150 29.39 -16.02 -11.04
N SER A 151 28.44 -16.62 -10.31
CA SER A 151 27.02 -16.24 -10.31
C SER A 151 26.80 -14.84 -9.75
N SER A 152 27.54 -14.46 -8.70
CA SER A 152 27.52 -13.09 -8.16
C SER A 152 28.11 -12.08 -9.16
N GLU A 153 29.21 -12.43 -9.83
CA GLU A 153 29.82 -11.60 -10.88
C GLU A 153 28.87 -11.42 -12.08
N TRP A 154 28.22 -12.50 -12.52
CA TRP A 154 27.18 -12.48 -13.54
C TRP A 154 26.02 -11.57 -13.14
N SER A 155 25.51 -11.71 -11.91
CA SER A 155 24.40 -10.89 -11.41
C SER A 155 24.75 -9.40 -11.38
N ALA A 156 25.97 -9.07 -10.94
CA ALA A 156 26.45 -7.69 -10.93
C ALA A 156 26.65 -7.13 -12.35
N ALA A 157 27.11 -7.94 -13.30
CA ALA A 157 27.25 -7.55 -14.70
C ALA A 157 25.87 -7.36 -15.37
N ALA A 158 24.92 -8.25 -15.11
CA ALA A 158 23.54 -8.13 -15.58
C ALA A 158 22.87 -6.87 -15.04
N ASP A 159 23.01 -6.58 -13.74
CA ASP A 159 22.51 -5.35 -13.12
C ASP A 159 23.08 -4.09 -13.79
N ARG A 160 24.38 -4.06 -14.11
CA ARG A 160 25.00 -2.93 -14.84
C ARG A 160 24.37 -2.76 -16.23
N ARG A 161 24.23 -3.85 -16.99
CA ARG A 161 23.61 -3.84 -18.31
C ARG A 161 22.12 -3.47 -18.26
N PHE A 162 21.43 -3.84 -17.19
CA PHE A 162 20.05 -3.43 -16.95
C PHE A 162 19.95 -1.92 -16.72
N ILE A 163 20.81 -1.33 -15.89
CA ILE A 163 20.88 0.13 -15.69
C ILE A 163 21.23 0.85 -17.00
N GLU A 164 22.18 0.34 -17.78
CA GLU A 164 22.50 0.89 -19.11
C GLU A 164 21.28 0.87 -20.03
N THR A 165 20.51 -0.22 -20.03
CA THR A 165 19.29 -0.35 -20.84
C THR A 165 18.19 0.59 -20.34
N LEU A 166 18.05 0.79 -19.02
CA LEU A 166 17.15 1.81 -18.45
C LEU A 166 17.53 3.22 -18.92
N ASN A 167 18.81 3.57 -18.91
CA ASN A 167 19.28 4.89 -19.36
C ASN A 167 19.12 5.10 -20.86
N GLU A 168 19.41 4.07 -21.66
CA GLU A 168 19.22 4.07 -23.11
C GLU A 168 17.76 4.34 -23.50
N LEU A 169 16.83 3.72 -22.77
CA LEU A 169 15.39 3.85 -23.01
C LEU A 169 14.74 5.02 -22.25
N GLU A 170 15.54 5.95 -21.74
CA GLU A 170 15.12 7.16 -21.01
C GLU A 170 14.30 6.88 -19.72
N GLY A 171 14.46 5.69 -19.15
CA GLY A 171 13.90 5.30 -17.84
C GLY A 171 14.69 5.85 -16.66
N TYR A 172 15.12 7.12 -16.71
CA TYR A 172 16.12 7.69 -15.78
C TYR A 172 15.72 7.64 -14.30
N GLU A 173 14.45 7.87 -13.98
CA GLU A 173 13.97 7.78 -12.59
C GLU A 173 14.09 6.34 -12.05
N ALA A 174 13.74 5.35 -12.88
CA ALA A 174 13.88 3.94 -12.56
C ALA A 174 15.37 3.52 -12.48
N ALA A 175 16.22 4.02 -13.37
CA ALA A 175 17.68 3.79 -13.35
C ALA A 175 18.31 4.30 -12.06
N SER A 176 18.01 5.55 -11.70
CA SER A 176 18.49 6.21 -10.49
C SER A 176 18.03 5.46 -9.23
N LEU A 177 16.76 5.04 -9.19
CA LEU A 177 16.22 4.26 -8.08
C LEU A 177 16.87 2.88 -7.97
N PHE A 178 17.05 2.17 -9.08
CA PHE A 178 17.70 0.86 -9.10
C PHE A 178 19.14 0.95 -8.59
N ALA A 179 19.90 1.94 -9.07
CA ALA A 179 21.30 2.14 -8.70
C ALA A 179 21.48 2.56 -7.23
N SER A 180 20.60 3.43 -6.71
CA SER A 180 20.71 3.95 -5.34
C SER A 180 20.08 3.02 -4.29
N ASN A 181 19.00 2.32 -4.64
CA ASN A 181 18.26 1.46 -3.72
C ASN A 181 17.46 0.38 -4.49
N LYS A 182 18.16 -0.68 -4.92
CA LYS A 182 17.56 -1.84 -5.59
C LYS A 182 16.39 -2.45 -4.82
N GLY A 183 16.47 -2.51 -3.48
CA GLY A 183 15.40 -3.05 -2.65
C GLY A 183 14.10 -2.26 -2.75
N GLU A 184 14.19 -0.93 -2.75
CA GLU A 184 13.03 -0.06 -2.94
C GLU A 184 12.50 -0.12 -4.38
N PHE A 185 13.39 -0.21 -5.37
CA PHE A 185 12.99 -0.43 -6.77
C PHE A 185 12.12 -1.69 -6.90
N GLU A 186 12.59 -2.84 -6.42
CA GLU A 186 11.84 -4.10 -6.50
C GLU A 186 10.51 -4.01 -5.72
N ARG A 187 10.51 -3.33 -4.58
CA ARG A 187 9.30 -3.11 -3.79
C ARG A 187 8.26 -2.26 -4.55
N LEU A 188 8.68 -1.21 -5.27
CA LEU A 188 7.78 -0.38 -6.09
C LEU A 188 7.31 -1.13 -7.33
N ARG A 189 8.22 -1.83 -8.02
CA ARG A 189 7.94 -2.68 -9.18
C ARG A 189 6.88 -3.74 -8.86
N GLU A 190 7.05 -4.50 -7.77
CA GLU A 190 6.06 -5.53 -7.40
C GLU A 190 4.71 -4.91 -7.00
N ARG A 191 4.71 -3.76 -6.32
CA ARG A 191 3.46 -3.05 -6.02
C ARG A 191 2.75 -2.55 -7.27
N GLY A 192 3.50 -2.03 -8.25
CA GLY A 192 2.95 -1.61 -9.53
C GLY A 192 2.36 -2.78 -10.31
N ARG A 193 3.06 -3.91 -10.36
CA ARG A 193 2.56 -5.15 -10.98
C ARG A 193 1.24 -5.58 -10.36
N ARG A 194 1.15 -5.60 -9.02
CA ARG A 194 -0.09 -5.93 -8.31
C ARG A 194 -1.21 -4.92 -8.59
N SER A 195 -0.89 -3.63 -8.61
CA SER A 195 -1.87 -2.58 -8.93
C SER A 195 -2.47 -2.77 -10.32
N LEU A 196 -1.69 -3.23 -11.31
CA LEU A 196 -2.18 -3.38 -12.68
C LEU A 196 -2.85 -4.74 -12.94
N PHE A 197 -2.28 -5.84 -12.44
CA PHE A 197 -2.69 -7.21 -12.80
C PHE A 197 -3.45 -7.97 -11.72
N HIS A 198 -3.47 -7.48 -10.48
CA HIS A 198 -4.04 -8.19 -9.32
C HIS A 198 -5.08 -7.33 -8.58
N LYS A 199 -5.79 -6.47 -9.31
CA LYS A 199 -6.81 -5.56 -8.76
C LYS A 199 -7.94 -6.29 -8.02
N ASP A 200 -8.22 -7.52 -8.43
CA ASP A 200 -9.31 -8.33 -7.87
C ASP A 200 -8.87 -9.11 -6.61
N GLU A 201 -7.58 -9.09 -6.25
CA GLU A 201 -7.05 -9.73 -5.05
C GLU A 201 -7.31 -8.89 -3.79
N LEU A 202 -8.59 -8.78 -3.42
CA LEU A 202 -9.06 -7.93 -2.33
C LEU A 202 -8.44 -8.29 -0.97
N ILE A 203 -8.27 -9.58 -0.66
CA ILE A 203 -7.74 -10.03 0.63
C ILE A 203 -6.27 -9.62 0.81
N PRO A 204 -5.33 -9.96 -0.10
CA PRO A 204 -3.96 -9.47 -0.03
C PRO A 204 -3.86 -7.94 0.00
N ALA A 205 -4.62 -7.24 -0.84
CA ALA A 205 -4.63 -5.77 -0.86
C ALA A 205 -5.07 -5.15 0.48
N LEU A 206 -6.08 -5.75 1.11
CA LEU A 206 -6.57 -5.30 2.41
C LEU A 206 -5.58 -5.59 3.54
N VAL A 207 -4.91 -6.75 3.52
CA VAL A 207 -3.84 -7.08 4.49
C VAL A 207 -2.72 -6.04 4.42
N ASP A 208 -2.26 -5.70 3.22
CA ASP A 208 -1.22 -4.71 3.02
C ASP A 208 -1.68 -3.31 3.44
N THR A 209 -2.94 -2.96 3.17
CA THR A 209 -3.53 -1.68 3.57
C THR A 209 -3.61 -1.53 5.09
N VAL A 210 -4.07 -2.56 5.80
CA VAL A 210 -4.14 -2.56 7.27
C VAL A 210 -2.74 -2.39 7.87
N LYS A 211 -1.76 -3.18 7.42
CA LYS A 211 -0.36 -3.06 7.88
C LYS A 211 0.20 -1.65 7.65
N ARG A 212 -0.10 -1.06 6.48
CA ARG A 212 0.33 0.32 6.20
C ARG A 212 -0.31 1.31 7.17
N TYR A 213 -1.61 1.22 7.44
CA TYR A 213 -2.27 2.09 8.41
C TYR A 213 -1.72 1.93 9.83
N GLU A 214 -1.37 0.71 10.25
CA GLU A 214 -0.69 0.48 11.54
C GLU A 214 0.67 1.19 11.62
N LEU A 215 1.47 1.09 10.55
CA LEU A 215 2.78 1.75 10.47
C LEU A 215 2.65 3.29 10.42
N GLU A 216 1.71 3.80 9.62
CA GLU A 216 1.42 5.22 9.51
C GLU A 216 0.89 5.79 10.84
N ALA A 217 0.09 5.03 11.58
CA ALA A 217 -0.36 5.42 12.92
C ALA A 217 0.83 5.64 13.87
N LYS A 218 1.78 4.70 13.90
CA LYS A 218 2.99 4.80 14.73
C LYS A 218 3.87 5.99 14.31
N ALA A 219 4.09 6.17 13.01
CA ALA A 219 4.86 7.30 12.50
C ALA A 219 4.20 8.65 12.84
N ALA A 220 2.87 8.74 12.73
CA ALA A 220 2.11 9.93 13.11
C ALA A 220 2.22 10.22 14.62
N ALA A 221 2.13 9.20 15.47
CA ALA A 221 2.29 9.35 16.92
C ALA A 221 3.71 9.81 17.29
N GLN A 222 4.74 9.25 16.66
CA GLN A 222 6.13 9.70 16.84
C GLN A 222 6.32 11.18 16.47
N ALA A 223 5.60 11.65 15.45
CA ALA A 223 5.55 13.05 15.05
C ALA A 223 4.58 13.91 15.90
N LYS A 224 4.00 13.37 16.98
CA LYS A 224 2.99 14.01 17.85
C LYS A 224 1.70 14.42 17.14
N ALA A 225 1.40 13.81 15.98
CA ALA A 225 0.18 14.02 15.23
C ALA A 225 -0.92 13.02 15.66
N PHE A 226 -1.35 13.11 16.92
CA PHE A 226 -2.22 12.09 17.54
C PHE A 226 -3.58 11.92 16.87
N THR A 227 -4.19 13.00 16.37
CA THR A 227 -5.45 12.91 15.61
C THR A 227 -5.28 12.03 14.37
N ALA A 228 -4.17 12.17 13.64
CA ALA A 228 -3.86 11.33 12.48
C ALA A 228 -3.58 9.89 12.91
N ALA A 229 -2.81 9.69 13.99
CA ALA A 229 -2.48 8.37 14.51
C ALA A 229 -3.73 7.57 14.90
N VAL A 230 -4.63 8.17 15.69
CA VAL A 230 -5.91 7.57 16.11
C VAL A 230 -6.81 7.30 14.91
N THR A 231 -6.85 8.20 13.92
CA THR A 231 -7.62 8.00 12.68
C THR A 231 -7.13 6.78 11.91
N MET A 232 -5.81 6.61 11.81
CA MET A 232 -5.20 5.46 11.12
C MET A 232 -5.47 4.14 11.85
N LEU A 233 -5.39 4.10 13.19
CA LEU A 233 -5.78 2.91 13.97
C LEU A 233 -7.26 2.56 13.80
N GLY A 234 -8.16 3.54 13.79
CA GLY A 234 -9.57 3.30 13.52
C GLY A 234 -9.84 2.76 12.11
N ALA A 235 -9.13 3.27 11.10
CA ALA A 235 -9.21 2.76 9.74
C ALA A 235 -8.60 1.35 9.59
N ALA A 236 -7.51 1.06 10.29
CA ALA A 236 -6.91 -0.26 10.36
C ALA A 236 -7.88 -1.27 10.98
N MET A 237 -8.60 -0.90 12.06
CA MET A 237 -9.58 -1.78 12.71
C MET A 237 -10.77 -2.06 11.80
N GLU A 238 -11.30 -1.06 11.10
CA GLU A 238 -12.32 -1.26 10.08
C GLU A 238 -11.84 -2.26 9.02
N GLY A 239 -10.60 -2.12 8.55
CA GLY A 239 -9.98 -3.05 7.62
C GLY A 239 -9.83 -4.47 8.17
N LEU A 240 -9.49 -4.64 9.44
CA LEU A 240 -9.40 -5.95 10.10
C LEU A 240 -10.76 -6.65 10.20
N LEU A 241 -11.81 -5.93 10.56
CA LEU A 241 -13.17 -6.49 10.62
C LEU A 241 -13.65 -6.87 9.21
N LEU A 242 -13.38 -6.02 8.21
CA LEU A 242 -13.68 -6.34 6.81
C LEU A 242 -12.91 -7.59 6.36
N LEU A 243 -11.63 -7.70 6.69
CA LEU A 243 -10.80 -8.86 6.37
C LEU A 243 -11.37 -10.13 7.01
N ARG A 244 -11.85 -10.05 8.26
CA ARG A 244 -12.51 -11.18 8.93
C ARG A 244 -13.77 -11.60 8.18
N CYS A 245 -14.62 -10.65 7.81
CA CYS A 245 -15.84 -10.90 7.03
C CYS A 245 -15.52 -11.54 5.67
N LEU A 246 -14.50 -11.05 4.96
CA LEU A 246 -14.10 -11.58 3.64
C LEU A 246 -13.59 -13.02 3.73
N ARG A 247 -12.77 -13.34 4.75
CA ARG A 247 -12.27 -14.70 5.00
C ARG A 247 -13.37 -15.70 5.37
N SER A 248 -14.54 -15.23 5.76
CA SER A 248 -15.69 -16.07 6.12
C SER A 248 -16.99 -15.50 5.54
N LYS A 249 -16.96 -15.21 4.23
CA LYS A 249 -18.01 -14.49 3.50
C LYS A 249 -19.41 -15.06 3.75
N THR A 250 -19.60 -16.38 3.63
CA THR A 250 -20.90 -17.02 3.84
C THR A 250 -21.47 -16.74 5.22
N LYS A 251 -20.65 -16.90 6.28
CA LYS A 251 -21.06 -16.64 7.66
C LYS A 251 -21.33 -15.15 7.90
N ALA A 252 -20.52 -14.26 7.32
CA ALA A 252 -20.75 -12.82 7.40
C ALA A 252 -22.11 -12.43 6.79
N ILE A 253 -22.42 -12.94 5.60
CA ILE A 253 -23.70 -12.68 4.91
C ILE A 253 -24.89 -13.23 5.71
N GLN A 254 -24.78 -14.46 6.22
CA GLN A 254 -25.83 -15.06 7.05
C GLN A 254 -26.07 -14.25 8.33
N SER A 255 -24.99 -13.84 9.00
CA SER A 255 -25.07 -13.01 10.21
C SER A 255 -25.66 -11.63 9.91
N ALA A 256 -25.32 -11.02 8.77
CA ALA A 256 -25.90 -9.75 8.34
C ALA A 256 -27.42 -9.84 8.10
N LYS A 257 -27.92 -10.95 7.54
CA LYS A 257 -29.34 -11.13 7.23
C LYS A 257 -30.24 -11.18 8.46
N VAL A 258 -29.73 -11.65 9.59
CA VAL A 258 -30.50 -11.78 10.84
C VAL A 258 -30.43 -10.53 11.72
N LEU A 259 -29.56 -9.57 11.39
CA LEU A 259 -29.52 -8.28 12.09
C LEU A 259 -30.83 -7.48 11.91
N PRO A 260 -31.22 -6.67 12.91
CA PRO A 260 -32.31 -5.70 12.80
C PRO A 260 -32.13 -4.76 11.60
N SER A 261 -33.25 -4.32 10.99
CA SER A 261 -33.24 -3.50 9.76
C SER A 261 -32.35 -2.26 9.83
N LYS A 262 -32.27 -1.61 11.00
CA LYS A 262 -31.44 -0.41 11.23
C LYS A 262 -29.93 -0.70 11.27
N GLN A 263 -29.53 -1.92 11.63
CA GLN A 263 -28.13 -2.35 11.78
C GLN A 263 -27.64 -3.17 10.58
N ARG A 264 -28.57 -3.69 9.79
CA ARG A 264 -28.30 -4.49 8.60
C ARG A 264 -27.63 -3.66 7.49
N PRO A 265 -26.58 -4.17 6.84
CA PRO A 265 -26.03 -3.54 5.64
C PRO A 265 -27.08 -3.42 4.53
N LYS A 266 -27.10 -2.30 3.80
CA LYS A 266 -28.02 -2.08 2.67
C LYS A 266 -27.85 -3.12 1.56
N ASP A 267 -26.60 -3.51 1.30
CA ASP A 267 -26.23 -4.56 0.36
C ASP A 267 -25.42 -5.64 1.09
N PRO A 268 -26.06 -6.71 1.58
CA PRO A 268 -25.37 -7.80 2.26
C PRO A 268 -24.41 -8.58 1.35
N SER A 269 -24.52 -8.49 0.03
CA SER A 269 -23.68 -9.27 -0.89
C SER A 269 -22.31 -8.62 -1.15
N THR A 270 -22.25 -7.28 -1.06
CA THR A 270 -21.06 -6.47 -1.32
C THR A 270 -20.39 -6.02 -0.02
N LEU A 271 -19.58 -6.89 0.57
CA LEU A 271 -18.91 -6.66 1.87
C LEU A 271 -18.05 -5.39 1.90
N THR A 272 -17.43 -4.98 0.79
CA THR A 272 -16.58 -3.78 0.69
C THR A 272 -17.33 -2.46 0.87
N ARG A 273 -18.68 -2.48 0.80
CA ARG A 273 -19.54 -1.31 1.02
C ARG A 273 -20.08 -1.22 2.43
N TRP A 274 -19.75 -2.17 3.30
CA TRP A 274 -20.22 -2.16 4.68
C TRP A 274 -19.50 -1.07 5.46
N SER A 275 -20.26 -0.28 6.20
CA SER A 275 -19.68 0.73 7.10
C SER A 275 -18.99 0.07 8.29
N PHE A 276 -18.10 0.81 8.96
CA PHE A 276 -17.52 0.36 10.23
C PHE A 276 -18.58 -0.11 11.23
N ASP A 277 -19.72 0.57 11.33
CA ASP A 277 -20.80 0.16 12.22
C ASP A 277 -21.41 -1.19 11.81
N ASN A 278 -21.68 -1.39 10.52
CA ASN A 278 -22.15 -2.68 10.02
C ASN A 278 -21.15 -3.80 10.30
N LEU A 279 -19.86 -3.53 10.13
CA LEU A 279 -18.80 -4.50 10.37
C LEU A 279 -18.75 -4.91 11.85
N ILE A 280 -18.88 -3.96 12.77
CA ILE A 280 -18.96 -4.22 14.21
C ILE A 280 -20.16 -5.13 14.51
N GLN A 281 -21.36 -4.75 14.07
CA GLN A 281 -22.59 -5.50 14.34
C GLN A 281 -22.56 -6.93 13.76
N VAL A 282 -22.07 -7.08 12.52
CA VAL A 282 -21.94 -8.40 11.90
C VAL A 282 -20.90 -9.25 12.64
N CYS A 283 -19.75 -8.69 13.02
CA CYS A 283 -18.72 -9.45 13.74
C CYS A 283 -19.17 -9.88 15.14
N LEU A 284 -19.97 -9.06 15.83
CA LEU A 284 -20.60 -9.43 17.10
C LEU A 284 -21.57 -10.60 16.92
N HIS A 285 -22.52 -10.46 15.98
CA HIS A 285 -23.52 -11.49 15.71
C HIS A 285 -22.89 -12.80 15.20
N ALA A 286 -21.77 -12.71 14.48
CA ALA A 286 -21.02 -13.88 14.02
C ALA A 286 -20.19 -14.56 15.14
N GLY A 287 -20.14 -13.98 16.34
CA GLY A 287 -19.33 -14.46 17.46
C GLY A 287 -17.83 -14.28 17.27
N TRP A 288 -17.41 -13.33 16.41
CA TRP A 288 -16.00 -13.02 16.17
C TRP A 288 -15.46 -11.93 17.09
N LEU A 289 -16.35 -11.24 17.79
CA LEU A 289 -16.05 -10.30 18.87
C LEU A 289 -16.70 -10.82 20.16
N PRO A 290 -16.20 -11.94 20.72
CA PRO A 290 -16.77 -12.50 21.95
C PRO A 290 -16.47 -11.60 23.15
N LEU A 291 -17.35 -11.65 24.15
CA LEU A 291 -17.11 -11.03 25.46
C LEU A 291 -15.74 -11.45 26.00
N ILE A 292 -14.94 -10.50 26.46
CA ILE A 292 -13.62 -10.78 27.03
C ILE A 292 -13.79 -10.81 28.55
N GLU A 293 -13.79 -11.99 29.12
CA GLU A 293 -13.92 -12.20 30.55
C GLU A 293 -12.54 -12.34 31.19
N THR A 294 -12.36 -11.65 32.31
CA THR A 294 -11.24 -11.84 33.23
C THR A 294 -11.79 -12.21 34.60
N THR A 295 -10.92 -12.56 35.55
CA THR A 295 -11.35 -12.86 36.93
C THR A 295 -12.01 -11.68 37.64
N THR A 296 -11.74 -10.44 37.21
CA THR A 296 -12.14 -9.22 37.92
C THR A 296 -13.14 -8.35 37.16
N PHE A 297 -13.17 -8.42 35.83
CA PHE A 297 -14.09 -7.63 35.02
C PHE A 297 -14.38 -8.29 33.67
N SER A 298 -15.43 -7.81 33.01
CA SER A 298 -15.84 -8.23 31.68
C SER A 298 -15.80 -7.05 30.71
N ILE A 299 -15.11 -7.21 29.59
CA ILE A 299 -15.01 -6.20 28.54
C ILE A 299 -15.90 -6.57 27.37
N LYS A 300 -16.80 -5.64 27.04
CA LYS A 300 -17.67 -5.66 25.86
C LYS A 300 -16.92 -5.15 24.62
N PRO A 301 -16.56 -5.99 23.64
CA PRO A 301 -15.75 -5.56 22.49
C PRO A 301 -16.48 -4.57 21.58
N ASP A 302 -17.81 -4.60 21.57
CA ASP A 302 -18.63 -3.62 20.85
C ASP A 302 -18.41 -2.22 21.40
N GLY A 303 -18.38 -2.06 22.72
CA GLY A 303 -18.09 -0.78 23.37
C GLY A 303 -16.71 -0.24 22.97
N LEU A 304 -15.69 -1.10 22.96
CA LEU A 304 -14.34 -0.73 22.53
C LEU A 304 -14.30 -0.33 21.04
N ALA A 305 -14.91 -1.12 20.15
CA ALA A 305 -14.94 -0.83 18.72
C ALA A 305 -15.71 0.46 18.40
N GLN A 306 -16.80 0.71 19.13
CA GLN A 306 -17.57 1.95 19.03
C GLN A 306 -16.78 3.16 19.53
N LEU A 307 -16.02 3.02 20.63
CA LEU A 307 -15.13 4.06 21.13
C LEU A 307 -14.05 4.39 20.09
N LEU A 308 -13.35 3.41 19.55
CA LEU A 308 -12.34 3.64 18.51
C LEU A 308 -12.94 4.29 17.24
N LYS A 309 -14.16 3.90 16.85
CA LYS A 309 -14.91 4.56 15.76
C LYS A 309 -15.18 6.02 16.08
N GLN A 310 -15.64 6.33 17.29
CA GLN A 310 -15.91 7.71 17.72
C GLN A 310 -14.63 8.55 17.71
N MET A 311 -13.52 8.00 18.19
CA MET A 311 -12.21 8.65 18.19
C MET A 311 -11.74 8.96 16.76
N ARG A 312 -11.81 7.97 15.84
CA ARG A 312 -11.52 8.18 14.41
C ARG A 312 -12.39 9.28 13.80
N ASN A 313 -13.68 9.30 14.12
CA ASN A 313 -14.62 10.26 13.52
C ASN A 313 -14.38 11.71 13.94
N GLN A 314 -13.54 11.97 14.95
CA GLN A 314 -13.10 13.33 15.29
C GLN A 314 -12.24 13.98 14.20
N VAL A 315 -11.78 13.23 13.19
CA VAL A 315 -11.15 13.80 11.99
C VAL A 315 -12.11 14.69 11.19
N HIS A 316 -13.43 14.50 11.33
CA HIS A 316 -14.44 15.30 10.66
C HIS A 316 -14.68 16.61 11.43
N PRO A 317 -14.42 17.79 10.85
CA PRO A 317 -14.49 19.06 11.59
C PRO A 317 -15.86 19.33 12.24
N GLY A 318 -16.95 18.98 11.56
CA GLY A 318 -18.30 19.14 12.12
C GLY A 318 -18.54 18.28 13.37
N ARG A 319 -17.96 17.06 13.42
CA ARG A 319 -18.02 16.18 14.60
C ARG A 319 -17.14 16.73 15.71
N ALA A 320 -15.89 17.08 15.38
CA ALA A 320 -14.96 17.66 16.35
C ALA A 320 -15.54 18.90 17.05
N CYS A 321 -16.08 19.84 16.28
CA CYS A 321 -16.67 21.06 16.83
C CYS A 321 -17.94 20.82 17.65
N SER A 322 -18.71 19.78 17.34
CA SER A 322 -19.95 19.45 18.06
C SER A 322 -19.66 18.68 19.35
N ASP A 323 -18.83 17.64 19.25
CA ASP A 323 -18.67 16.65 20.31
C ASP A 323 -17.56 17.07 21.29
N ARG A 324 -16.49 17.72 20.78
CA ARG A 324 -15.28 18.08 21.55
C ARG A 324 -14.69 19.42 21.08
N PRO A 325 -15.43 20.54 21.18
CA PRO A 325 -14.96 21.84 20.72
C PRO A 325 -13.66 22.23 21.46
N TRP A 326 -12.67 22.70 20.69
CA TRP A 326 -11.37 23.19 21.20
C TRP A 326 -10.47 22.14 21.86
N ILE A 327 -10.82 20.86 21.78
CA ILE A 327 -10.01 19.77 22.35
C ILE A 327 -9.25 19.06 21.23
N GLU A 328 -7.94 18.93 21.40
CA GLU A 328 -7.07 18.18 20.50
C GLU A 328 -6.83 16.77 21.04
N ALA A 329 -6.56 15.82 20.14
CA ALA A 329 -6.14 14.49 20.55
C ALA A 329 -4.74 14.53 21.18
N THR A 330 -4.57 13.80 22.27
CA THR A 330 -3.38 13.72 23.10
C THR A 330 -2.71 12.35 22.97
N GLN A 331 -1.50 12.23 23.53
CA GLN A 331 -0.81 10.94 23.64
C GLN A 331 -1.68 9.89 24.33
N ARG A 332 -2.38 10.25 25.42
CA ARG A 332 -3.24 9.33 26.17
C ARG A 332 -4.34 8.74 25.30
N GLU A 333 -4.96 9.54 24.44
CA GLU A 333 -5.98 9.05 23.51
C GLU A 333 -5.39 8.16 22.42
N PHE A 334 -4.15 8.41 22.00
CA PHE A 334 -3.45 7.47 21.12
C PHE A 334 -3.16 6.15 21.84
N ASP A 335 -2.67 6.18 23.07
CA ASP A 335 -2.38 4.97 23.87
C ASP A 335 -3.66 4.16 24.11
N ASP A 336 -4.77 4.83 24.43
CA ASP A 336 -6.09 4.20 24.57
C ASP A 336 -6.53 3.55 23.25
N ALA A 337 -6.34 4.24 22.11
CA ALA A 337 -6.66 3.69 20.79
C ALA A 337 -5.79 2.47 20.44
N GLU A 338 -4.50 2.48 20.78
CA GLU A 338 -3.58 1.35 20.55
C GLU A 338 -3.98 0.15 21.41
N LEU A 339 -4.32 0.38 22.69
CA LEU A 339 -4.82 -0.66 23.58
C LEU A 339 -6.10 -1.29 23.03
N ILE A 340 -7.10 -0.46 22.68
CA ILE A 340 -8.35 -0.92 22.07
C ILE A 340 -8.06 -1.73 20.79
N TYR A 341 -7.19 -1.22 19.94
CA TYR A 341 -6.81 -1.86 18.69
C TYR A 341 -6.22 -3.26 18.94
N ALA A 342 -5.23 -3.35 19.83
CA ALA A 342 -4.56 -4.61 20.17
C ALA A 342 -5.53 -5.64 20.78
N THR A 343 -6.41 -5.20 21.69
CA THR A 343 -7.43 -6.05 22.30
C THR A 343 -8.39 -6.61 21.27
N LEU A 344 -8.92 -5.76 20.38
CA LEU A 344 -9.85 -6.19 19.32
C LEU A 344 -9.16 -7.09 18.29
N TYR A 345 -7.92 -6.77 17.90
CA TYR A 345 -7.13 -7.64 17.01
C TYR A 345 -6.97 -9.04 17.60
N ALA A 346 -6.62 -9.13 18.88
CA ALA A 346 -6.48 -10.40 19.58
C ALA A 346 -7.81 -11.17 19.64
N ALA A 347 -8.92 -10.49 19.89
CA ALA A 347 -10.25 -11.10 19.92
C ALA A 347 -10.64 -11.70 18.56
N VAL A 348 -10.40 -10.96 17.47
CA VAL A 348 -10.81 -11.37 16.12
C VAL A 348 -9.93 -12.49 15.54
N PHE A 349 -8.61 -12.43 15.75
CA PHE A 349 -7.65 -13.30 15.06
C PHE A 349 -6.85 -14.25 15.95
N ARG A 350 -6.85 -14.04 17.26
CA ARG A 350 -6.10 -14.85 18.24
C ARG A 350 -6.98 -15.26 19.42
N GLY A 351 -8.21 -15.69 19.16
CA GLY A 351 -9.18 -16.04 20.21
C GLY A 351 -8.69 -17.09 21.23
N SER A 352 -7.68 -17.91 20.90
CA SER A 352 -7.02 -18.84 21.85
C SER A 352 -5.99 -18.19 22.76
N MET A 353 -5.46 -17.01 22.39
CA MET A 353 -4.48 -16.25 23.18
C MET A 353 -5.17 -15.53 24.35
N LEU A 354 -6.35 -14.94 24.13
CA LEU A 354 -7.10 -14.25 25.20
C LEU A 354 -7.61 -15.22 26.28
N ARG A 355 -8.00 -16.44 25.93
CA ARG A 355 -8.40 -17.46 26.91
C ARG A 355 -7.26 -17.83 27.86
N ARG A 356 -6.03 -17.97 27.34
CA ARG A 356 -4.86 -18.29 28.17
C ARG A 356 -4.50 -17.20 29.19
N TYR A 357 -4.73 -15.93 28.87
CA TYR A 357 -4.47 -14.84 29.83
C TYR A 357 -5.54 -14.77 30.94
N ALA A 358 -6.79 -15.13 30.63
CA ALA A 358 -7.82 -15.29 31.66
C ALA A 358 -7.43 -16.39 32.67
N ASP A 359 -6.87 -17.51 32.18
CA ASP A 359 -6.43 -18.63 33.03
C ASP A 359 -5.22 -18.30 33.92
N ILE A 360 -4.26 -17.50 33.43
CA ILE A 360 -3.08 -17.07 34.21
C ILE A 360 -3.47 -16.14 35.37
N SER A 361 -4.52 -15.33 35.21
CA SER A 361 -5.04 -14.47 36.29
C SER A 361 -5.88 -15.20 37.35
N GLY A 362 -6.26 -16.47 37.09
CA GLY A 362 -7.03 -17.31 38.00
C GLY A 362 -6.18 -18.26 38.86
N THR A 363 -4.88 -18.39 38.59
CA THR A 363 -3.99 -19.34 39.28
C THR A 363 -3.27 -18.77 40.51
N THR A 364 -3.50 -17.50 40.85
CA THR A 364 -2.86 -16.82 42.00
C THR A 364 -3.66 -16.85 43.32
N ASN A 365 -4.76 -17.60 43.42
CA ASN A 365 -5.53 -17.75 44.66
C ASN A 365 -5.63 -19.21 45.11
N ALA A 366 -4.47 -19.85 45.32
CA ALA A 366 -4.37 -21.09 46.10
C ALA A 366 -3.13 -21.01 47.00
N VAL A 367 -3.28 -20.30 48.12
CA VAL A 367 -2.55 -20.52 49.38
C VAL A 367 -3.56 -20.51 50.50
#